data_AF-A0AAN6W845-F1
#
_entry.id   AF-A0AAN6W845-F1
#
_cell.length_a   1.000
_cell.length_b   1.000
_cell.length_c   1.000
_cell.angle_alpha   90.00
_cell.angle_beta   90.00
_cell.angle_gamma   90.00
#
_symmetry.space_group_name_H-M   'P 1'
#
loop_
_entity.id
_entity.type
_entity.pdbx_description
1 polymer ?
#
loop_
_entity_poly.entity_id
_entity_poly.type
_entity_poly.pdbx_seq_one_letter_code
_entity_poly.pdbx_strand_id
1 'polypeptide(L)'
;MVASDGGGSGPSTADQEAAPGSGVTASTGGSTGTKKWATEDDFNKYREIITQLYDRETLSQLMQTMEVRYGFLATNKMYRARFKRWGLGKRKKSDGALPSRPRKPKQKQAMPMQPGNASQQHAQPEPEPEPQDVEEIPLQQPQQQQQQQHIQPSAPYTQRRTGLLLMNGRWIDLSLMTDQEWRYLQQQKARRQSRTTTRPPSSSTSTALFLSRSPSPRTLRAPDTLQSTENMYRAIRDYYSASFSSNRWSFLEDITSPDQATNDKAVVATHTGVRRGFEIWRRLMTAVRLFHDASHPDNRAQSIKVIRITFSELTATLLSGRESPLLFFWIMHALTLFRSIPDPNFQSIETYLLQHLFELTETVRLQNGATHPTAQLWKVLYSNGKGLLFSPPDNTPFSYPSPSSSESDSSTPPPPPPPPSTTTPAKNLQNYTHLSSLLTAAANIFSSSPQYGPLHKRTIEFRNFAIFTSLPAFHPSSPSQLSSFQSLYTTVTSSLPGVFDGREMDVRAWLASHYFTIGQLDQAAALLEPILLDPEKVKEVNKVQEASESFNLLYGSIKMAMGKVDEAEGILRQVVERGRRSWREHGEEVHLSDGLLALDQCLRVQGRTEEAGEVIKEHRRLLREALIKRGEEDGA
;
A
#
# COMPACT_ATOMS: atom_id res chain seq x y z
N MET A 1 79.71 13.70 -25.13
CA MET A 1 80.65 13.65 -23.99
C MET A 1 80.18 12.53 -23.08
N VAL A 2 80.84 11.36 -23.20
CA VAL A 2 81.57 10.65 -22.11
C VAL A 2 80.60 10.08 -21.06
N ALA A 3 80.49 8.79 -20.75
CA ALA A 3 81.15 7.52 -21.11
C ALA A 3 80.18 6.40 -20.63
N SER A 4 80.01 5.27 -21.33
CA SER A 4 80.77 3.98 -21.17
C SER A 4 80.65 3.41 -19.75
N ASP A 5 80.49 2.13 -19.44
CA ASP A 5 80.55 0.79 -20.04
C ASP A 5 79.93 -0.12 -18.94
N GLY A 6 79.51 -1.37 -19.11
CA GLY A 6 79.74 -2.39 -20.12
C GLY A 6 79.60 -3.77 -19.46
N GLY A 7 79.35 -4.78 -20.30
CA GLY A 7 79.68 -6.21 -20.08
C GLY A 7 78.85 -6.97 -19.04
N GLY A 8 78.34 -8.17 -19.29
CA GLY A 8 78.57 -9.12 -20.37
C GLY A 8 78.46 -10.55 -19.83
N SER A 9 78.27 -11.50 -20.75
CA SER A 9 78.48 -12.95 -20.63
C SER A 9 77.24 -13.83 -20.38
N GLY A 10 76.74 -14.45 -21.47
CA GLY A 10 76.39 -15.88 -21.47
C GLY A 10 77.67 -16.74 -21.48
N PRO A 11 77.67 -18.06 -21.78
CA PRO A 11 76.75 -18.78 -22.68
C PRO A 11 76.47 -20.27 -22.30
N SER A 12 75.96 -21.03 -23.28
CA SER A 12 76.12 -22.48 -23.52
C SER A 12 75.15 -23.47 -22.85
N THR A 13 74.16 -24.03 -23.57
CA THR A 13 74.18 -25.16 -24.55
C THR A 13 74.32 -26.54 -23.90
N ALA A 14 73.29 -27.38 -23.99
CA ALA A 14 73.31 -28.65 -24.73
C ALA A 14 72.06 -29.50 -24.49
N ASP A 15 71.61 -30.06 -25.61
CA ASP A 15 70.64 -31.12 -25.90
C ASP A 15 70.45 -32.25 -24.86
N GLN A 16 69.22 -32.76 -24.74
CA GLN A 16 68.89 -34.14 -25.16
C GLN A 16 67.39 -34.48 -25.01
N GLU A 17 66.90 -35.19 -26.03
CA GLU A 17 65.62 -35.89 -26.13
C GLU A 17 65.36 -36.86 -24.96
N ALA A 18 64.11 -36.90 -24.48
CA ALA A 18 63.32 -38.12 -24.31
C ALA A 18 61.91 -37.79 -23.75
N ALA A 19 60.87 -38.14 -24.51
CA ALA A 19 59.54 -38.46 -23.97
C ALA A 19 59.45 -39.99 -23.78
N PRO A 20 58.40 -40.58 -23.16
CA PRO A 20 57.23 -40.00 -22.49
C PRO A 20 56.99 -40.58 -21.08
N GLY A 21 56.19 -39.89 -20.27
CA GLY A 21 55.74 -40.40 -18.97
C GLY A 21 54.44 -39.78 -18.51
N SER A 22 53.34 -40.50 -18.73
CA SER A 22 52.00 -40.23 -18.21
C SER A 22 52.00 -40.01 -16.69
N GLY A 23 51.32 -38.95 -16.25
CA GLY A 23 51.12 -38.66 -14.83
C GLY A 23 50.04 -37.61 -14.62
N VAL A 24 48.80 -38.08 -14.61
CA VAL A 24 47.59 -37.33 -14.25
C VAL A 24 47.64 -36.93 -12.78
N THR A 25 47.68 -35.63 -12.48
CA THR A 25 47.05 -35.06 -11.27
C THR A 25 46.61 -33.62 -11.56
N ALA A 26 45.34 -33.45 -11.92
CA ALA A 26 44.68 -32.16 -11.96
C ALA A 26 44.47 -31.67 -10.52
N SER A 27 45.35 -30.76 -10.07
CA SER A 27 45.14 -29.97 -8.86
C SER A 27 44.28 -28.77 -9.21
N THR A 28 42.95 -28.93 -9.09
CA THR A 28 41.99 -27.83 -9.15
C THR A 28 42.02 -27.08 -7.83
N GLY A 29 43.09 -26.30 -7.63
CA GLY A 29 43.18 -25.33 -6.55
C GLY A 29 42.30 -24.12 -6.86
N GLY A 30 41.04 -24.17 -6.41
CA GLY A 30 40.11 -23.04 -6.45
C GLY A 30 40.58 -21.93 -5.52
N SER A 31 41.54 -21.12 -5.98
CA SER A 31 41.83 -19.83 -5.39
C SER A 31 40.58 -18.96 -5.54
N THR A 32 39.91 -18.66 -4.44
CA THR A 32 38.92 -17.59 -4.33
C THR A 32 39.65 -16.25 -4.46
N GLY A 33 40.22 -16.00 -5.64
CA GLY A 33 40.84 -14.75 -6.00
C GLY A 33 39.81 -13.66 -5.82
N THR A 34 40.04 -12.80 -4.82
CA THR A 34 39.26 -11.59 -4.60
C THR A 34 39.19 -10.85 -5.93
N LYS A 35 37.97 -10.75 -6.51
CA LYS A 35 37.74 -10.10 -7.79
C LYS A 35 38.32 -8.68 -7.75
N LYS A 36 39.43 -8.47 -8.46
CA LYS A 36 40.12 -7.18 -8.53
C LYS A 36 39.35 -6.28 -9.50
N TRP A 37 38.80 -5.18 -8.98
CA TRP A 37 38.15 -4.16 -9.81
C TRP A 37 39.17 -3.40 -10.66
N ALA A 38 38.76 -3.03 -11.88
CA ALA A 38 39.60 -2.29 -12.81
C ALA A 38 40.01 -0.91 -12.26
N THR A 39 41.29 -0.59 -12.38
CA THR A 39 41.89 0.69 -12.00
C THR A 39 41.89 1.68 -13.16
N GLU A 40 42.30 2.93 -12.91
CA GLU A 40 42.42 3.95 -13.98
C GLU A 40 43.40 3.52 -15.09
N ASP A 41 44.51 2.89 -14.72
CA ASP A 41 45.51 2.41 -15.66
C ASP A 41 44.97 1.28 -16.53
N ASP A 42 44.15 0.39 -15.97
CA ASP A 42 43.48 -0.66 -16.74
C ASP A 42 42.53 -0.04 -17.79
N PHE A 43 41.77 1.01 -17.42
CA PHE A 43 40.91 1.72 -18.37
C PHE A 43 41.70 2.42 -19.47
N ASN A 44 42.87 2.97 -19.16
CA ASN A 44 43.74 3.60 -20.14
C ASN A 44 44.35 2.56 -21.09
N LYS A 45 44.76 1.40 -20.56
CA LYS A 45 45.28 0.28 -21.34
C LYS A 45 44.25 -0.26 -22.35
N TYR A 46 42.98 -0.38 -21.96
CA TYR A 46 41.92 -0.91 -22.80
C TYR A 46 41.06 0.16 -23.50
N ARG A 47 41.48 1.43 -23.48
CA ARG A 47 40.65 2.56 -23.97
C ARG A 47 40.20 2.39 -25.41
N GLU A 48 41.09 1.98 -26.31
CA GLU A 48 40.77 1.83 -27.74
C GLU A 48 39.78 0.69 -27.98
N ILE A 49 39.98 -0.45 -27.32
CA ILE A 49 39.10 -1.63 -27.42
C ILE A 49 37.71 -1.29 -26.86
N ILE A 50 37.66 -0.67 -25.68
CA ILE A 50 36.39 -0.26 -25.06
C ILE A 50 35.65 0.74 -25.97
N THR A 51 36.36 1.68 -26.59
CA THR A 51 35.75 2.67 -27.49
C THR A 51 35.17 2.01 -28.75
N GLN A 52 35.94 1.11 -29.39
CA GLN A 52 35.47 0.35 -30.56
C GLN A 52 34.27 -0.55 -30.25
N LEU A 53 34.27 -1.23 -29.10
CA LEU A 53 33.15 -2.03 -28.65
C LEU A 53 31.93 -1.14 -28.36
N TYR A 54 32.12 0.04 -27.78
CA TYR A 54 31.02 0.96 -27.47
C TYR A 54 30.30 1.46 -28.72
N ASP A 55 31.04 1.65 -29.81
CA ASP A 55 30.48 2.05 -31.10
C ASP A 55 29.67 0.94 -31.78
N ARG A 56 29.85 -0.33 -31.39
CA ARG A 56 29.22 -1.52 -32.01
C ARG A 56 28.17 -2.20 -31.13
N GLU A 57 28.41 -2.30 -29.83
CA GLU A 57 27.62 -3.10 -28.89
C GLU A 57 26.87 -2.24 -27.87
N THR A 58 25.91 -2.82 -27.15
CA THR A 58 25.31 -2.14 -25.98
C THR A 58 26.29 -2.14 -24.81
N LEU A 59 26.11 -1.24 -23.83
CA LEU A 59 26.99 -1.19 -22.66
C LEU A 59 27.01 -2.53 -21.88
N SER A 60 25.88 -3.26 -21.86
CA SER A 60 25.81 -4.58 -21.20
C SER A 60 26.69 -5.60 -21.92
N GLN A 61 26.56 -5.69 -23.26
CA GLN A 61 27.36 -6.58 -24.10
C GLN A 61 28.86 -6.24 -24.02
N LEU A 62 29.21 -4.95 -24.09
CA LEU A 62 30.57 -4.49 -23.93
C LEU A 62 31.16 -4.94 -22.59
N MET A 63 30.42 -4.77 -21.49
CA MET A 63 30.87 -5.18 -20.16
C MET A 63 31.13 -6.69 -20.10
N GLN A 64 30.24 -7.50 -20.67
CA GLN A 64 30.39 -8.94 -20.73
C GLN A 64 31.59 -9.36 -21.61
N THR A 65 31.76 -8.72 -22.77
CA THR A 65 32.92 -8.95 -23.65
C THR A 65 34.22 -8.61 -22.95
N MET A 66 34.26 -7.50 -22.20
CA MET A 66 35.43 -7.07 -21.42
C MET A 66 35.74 -8.02 -20.26
N GLU A 67 34.73 -8.52 -19.55
CA GLU A 67 34.90 -9.51 -18.48
C GLU A 67 35.41 -10.85 -19.02
N VAL A 68 34.76 -11.40 -20.05
CA VAL A 68 35.05 -12.75 -20.56
C VAL A 68 36.37 -12.80 -21.33
N ARG A 69 36.65 -11.82 -22.20
CA ARG A 69 37.83 -11.87 -23.07
C ARG A 69 39.08 -11.26 -22.45
N TYR A 70 38.91 -10.27 -21.58
CA TYR A 70 40.03 -9.49 -21.05
C TYR A 70 40.15 -9.56 -19.52
N GLY A 71 39.27 -10.31 -18.84
CA GLY A 71 39.25 -10.38 -17.37
C GLY A 71 38.97 -9.03 -16.72
N PHE A 72 38.37 -8.09 -17.46
CA PHE A 72 38.24 -6.70 -17.05
C PHE A 72 36.91 -6.49 -16.32
N LEU A 73 36.98 -6.46 -14.99
CA LEU A 73 35.83 -6.30 -14.10
C LEU A 73 35.65 -4.83 -13.72
N ALA A 74 34.57 -4.21 -14.20
CA ALA A 74 34.21 -2.84 -13.82
C ALA A 74 32.69 -2.65 -13.75
N THR A 75 32.25 -1.73 -12.90
CA THR A 75 30.81 -1.43 -12.74
C THR A 75 30.30 -0.51 -13.86
N ASN A 76 28.98 -0.52 -14.09
CA ASN A 76 28.34 0.35 -15.08
C ASN A 76 28.64 1.85 -14.84
N LYS A 77 28.71 2.25 -13.56
CA LYS A 77 29.06 3.63 -13.15
C LYS A 77 30.48 4.01 -13.57
N MET A 78 31.44 3.09 -13.48
CA MET A 78 32.84 3.32 -13.90
C MET A 78 32.93 3.53 -15.41
N TYR A 79 32.29 2.69 -16.22
CA TYR A 79 32.24 2.87 -17.68
C TYR A 79 31.61 4.22 -18.06
N ARG A 80 30.45 4.57 -17.50
CA ARG A 80 29.78 5.85 -17.79
C ARG A 80 30.65 7.06 -17.45
N ALA A 81 31.36 7.01 -16.32
CA ALA A 81 32.29 8.07 -15.93
C ALA A 81 33.44 8.22 -16.93
N ARG A 82 33.98 7.09 -17.42
CA ARG A 82 35.05 7.09 -18.43
C ARG A 82 34.58 7.57 -19.79
N PHE A 83 33.40 7.15 -20.25
CA PHE A 83 32.81 7.63 -21.51
C PHE A 83 32.58 9.14 -21.49
N LYS A 84 32.10 9.67 -20.37
CA LYS A 84 31.96 11.12 -20.18
C LYS A 84 33.32 11.83 -20.27
N ARG A 85 34.37 11.27 -19.66
CA ARG A 85 35.74 11.84 -19.70
C ARG A 85 36.40 11.72 -21.07
N TRP A 86 36.09 10.68 -21.83
CA TRP A 86 36.61 10.46 -23.18
C TRP A 86 35.83 11.18 -24.28
N GLY A 87 34.71 11.85 -23.94
CA GLY A 87 33.87 12.54 -24.92
C GLY A 87 33.02 11.60 -25.78
N LEU A 88 32.82 10.35 -25.35
CA LEU A 88 31.92 9.41 -26.03
C LEU A 88 30.47 9.77 -25.66
N GLY A 89 29.81 10.47 -26.58
CA GLY A 89 28.41 10.89 -26.44
C GLY A 89 27.45 9.70 -26.40
N LYS A 90 26.20 9.94 -25.98
CA LYS A 90 25.12 8.93 -26.08
C LYS A 90 25.04 8.48 -27.53
N ARG A 91 25.26 7.17 -27.77
CA ARG A 91 25.16 6.54 -29.09
C ARG A 91 23.83 6.93 -29.74
N LYS A 92 23.89 7.77 -30.79
CA LYS A 92 22.73 8.01 -31.65
C LYS A 92 22.45 6.66 -32.30
N LYS A 93 21.28 6.06 -32.05
CA LYS A 93 20.82 4.88 -32.80
C LYS A 93 21.12 5.16 -34.27
N SER A 94 22.03 4.40 -34.87
CA SER A 94 22.34 4.51 -36.28
C SER A 94 21.04 4.27 -37.03
N ASP A 95 20.59 5.31 -37.74
CA ASP A 95 19.35 5.43 -38.49
C ASP A 95 19.41 4.57 -39.76
N GLY A 96 19.62 3.27 -39.57
CA GLY A 96 19.77 2.26 -40.61
C GLY A 96 18.49 1.48 -40.82
N ALA A 97 17.41 2.15 -41.21
CA ALA A 97 16.19 1.50 -41.70
C ALA A 97 15.44 2.39 -42.72
N LEU A 98 15.79 2.19 -44.00
CA LEU A 98 14.99 2.42 -45.22
C LEU A 98 14.59 3.87 -45.63
N PRO A 99 14.55 4.15 -46.96
CA PRO A 99 14.44 5.51 -47.49
C PRO A 99 13.05 6.11 -47.30
N SER A 100 13.07 7.36 -46.83
CA SER A 100 11.95 8.25 -46.62
C SER A 100 11.08 8.46 -47.86
N ARG A 101 9.77 8.22 -47.69
CA ARG A 101 8.69 8.68 -48.58
C ARG A 101 8.62 10.23 -48.57
N PRO A 102 8.47 10.91 -49.72
CA PRO A 102 8.53 12.37 -49.76
C PRO A 102 7.31 12.99 -49.08
N ARG A 103 7.55 13.85 -48.09
CA ARG A 103 6.52 14.68 -47.46
C ARG A 103 6.15 15.83 -48.40
N LYS A 104 4.89 15.88 -48.83
CA LYS A 104 4.32 17.02 -49.57
C LYS A 104 4.34 18.29 -48.71
N PRO A 105 4.57 19.48 -49.30
CA PRO A 105 4.58 20.75 -48.58
C PRO A 105 3.17 21.14 -48.12
N LYS A 106 3.07 21.62 -46.88
CA LYS A 106 1.84 22.20 -46.31
C LYS A 106 1.51 23.50 -47.04
N GLN A 107 0.45 23.45 -47.84
CA GLN A 107 -0.20 24.61 -48.43
C GLN A 107 -1.01 25.32 -47.34
N LYS A 108 -0.62 26.56 -47.01
CA LYS A 108 -1.43 27.48 -46.21
C LYS A 108 -2.68 27.83 -47.03
N GLN A 109 -3.84 27.31 -46.65
CA GLN A 109 -5.11 27.90 -47.06
C GLN A 109 -5.51 28.95 -46.02
N ALA A 110 -5.38 30.21 -46.43
CA ALA A 110 -6.09 31.32 -45.83
C ALA A 110 -7.56 31.23 -46.26
N MET A 111 -8.48 31.28 -45.31
CA MET A 111 -9.91 31.48 -45.60
C MET A 111 -10.21 32.99 -45.61
N PRO A 112 -10.97 33.49 -46.58
CA PRO A 112 -11.31 34.90 -46.69
C PRO A 112 -12.43 35.26 -45.73
N MET A 113 -12.25 36.37 -45.00
CA MET A 113 -13.36 37.11 -44.42
C MET A 113 -14.10 37.85 -45.52
N GLN A 114 -15.42 37.71 -45.56
CA GLN A 114 -16.30 38.78 -46.04
C GLN A 114 -17.59 38.89 -45.20
N PRO A 115 -18.22 40.08 -45.20
CA PRO A 115 -19.09 40.55 -44.13
C PRO A 115 -20.57 40.62 -44.54
N GLY A 116 -21.44 40.89 -43.56
CA GLY A 116 -22.86 41.22 -43.74
C GLY A 116 -23.77 40.16 -43.10
N ASN A 117 -24.90 40.47 -42.48
CA ASN A 117 -25.62 41.73 -42.38
C ASN A 117 -26.59 41.59 -41.20
N ALA A 118 -26.65 42.60 -40.32
CA ALA A 118 -27.55 42.62 -39.19
C ALA A 118 -28.83 43.39 -39.55
N SER A 119 -29.98 42.70 -39.50
CA SER A 119 -31.33 43.27 -39.34
C SER A 119 -32.13 42.25 -38.52
N GLN A 120 -32.35 42.51 -37.24
CA GLN A 120 -33.60 43.07 -36.68
C GLN A 120 -34.85 42.27 -37.05
N GLN A 121 -35.25 41.35 -36.16
CA GLN A 121 -36.66 41.12 -35.86
C GLN A 121 -36.84 40.99 -34.34
N HIS A 122 -37.71 41.86 -33.83
CA HIS A 122 -38.31 41.85 -32.51
C HIS A 122 -38.97 40.50 -32.20
N ALA A 123 -38.74 39.99 -31.00
CA ALA A 123 -39.68 39.13 -30.30
C ALA A 123 -39.81 39.63 -28.86
N GLN A 124 -41.07 39.83 -28.44
CA GLN A 124 -41.48 40.34 -27.14
C GLN A 124 -41.11 39.40 -25.98
N PRO A 125 -40.95 39.93 -24.76
CA PRO A 125 -40.94 39.12 -23.54
C PRO A 125 -42.37 38.71 -23.14
N GLU A 126 -42.52 37.44 -22.84
CA GLU A 126 -43.70 36.76 -22.28
C GLU A 126 -43.88 37.14 -20.79
N PRO A 127 -45.12 37.29 -20.28
CA PRO A 127 -45.38 37.90 -18.98
C PRO A 127 -45.14 36.97 -17.78
N GLU A 128 -44.54 37.54 -16.73
CA GLU A 128 -44.48 36.98 -15.37
C GLU A 128 -45.88 36.79 -14.77
N PRO A 129 -46.16 35.69 -14.05
CA PRO A 129 -47.39 35.56 -13.28
C PRO A 129 -47.30 36.31 -11.94
N GLU A 130 -48.32 37.12 -11.68
CA GLU A 130 -48.58 37.83 -10.44
C GLU A 130 -48.70 36.89 -9.21
N PRO A 131 -48.31 37.36 -8.01
CA PRO A 131 -48.51 36.64 -6.76
C PRO A 131 -49.97 36.73 -6.30
N GLN A 132 -50.60 35.57 -6.09
CA GLN A 132 -51.92 35.48 -5.46
C GLN A 132 -51.80 35.61 -3.94
N ASP A 133 -52.65 36.46 -3.39
CA ASP A 133 -52.90 36.68 -1.96
C ASP A 133 -53.23 35.36 -1.24
N VAL A 134 -52.49 35.07 -0.17
CA VAL A 134 -52.79 33.99 0.77
C VAL A 134 -53.38 34.61 2.03
N GLU A 135 -54.62 34.23 2.32
CA GLU A 135 -55.39 34.57 3.52
C GLU A 135 -54.62 34.33 4.82
N GLU A 136 -54.63 35.34 5.69
CA GLU A 136 -54.17 35.24 7.08
C GLU A 136 -55.07 34.28 7.89
N ILE A 137 -54.49 33.16 8.31
CA ILE A 137 -55.06 32.29 9.35
C ILE A 137 -54.54 32.78 10.71
N PRO A 138 -55.41 33.10 11.70
CA PRO A 138 -54.96 33.59 12.98
C PRO A 138 -54.42 32.47 13.87
N LEU A 139 -53.13 32.53 14.18
CA LEU A 139 -52.48 31.69 15.19
C LEU A 139 -52.92 32.11 16.61
N GLN A 140 -53.80 31.31 17.20
CA GLN A 140 -54.15 31.36 18.61
C GLN A 140 -52.94 30.96 19.49
N GLN A 141 -52.59 31.83 20.43
CA GLN A 141 -51.72 31.52 21.56
C GLN A 141 -52.37 30.49 22.49
N PRO A 142 -51.67 29.44 22.94
CA PRO A 142 -52.14 28.65 24.07
C PRO A 142 -51.90 29.42 25.36
N GLN A 143 -52.99 29.75 26.05
CA GLN A 143 -53.02 30.26 27.42
C GLN A 143 -52.33 29.28 28.37
N GLN A 144 -51.43 29.82 29.19
CA GLN A 144 -50.96 29.19 30.42
C GLN A 144 -52.13 29.03 31.40
N GLN A 145 -52.58 27.81 31.65
CA GLN A 145 -53.36 27.48 32.84
C GLN A 145 -52.42 27.00 33.95
N GLN A 146 -52.30 27.84 34.97
CA GLN A 146 -51.82 27.47 36.29
C GLN A 146 -52.78 26.44 36.91
N GLN A 147 -52.29 25.23 37.16
CA GLN A 147 -52.84 24.39 38.22
C GLN A 147 -51.79 24.20 39.31
N GLN A 148 -52.07 24.85 40.44
CA GLN A 148 -51.44 24.62 41.73
C GLN A 148 -51.74 23.20 42.18
N GLN A 149 -50.71 22.39 42.42
CA GLN A 149 -50.82 21.25 43.33
C GLN A 149 -49.65 21.25 44.32
N HIS A 150 -50.07 21.23 45.58
CA HIS A 150 -49.37 21.04 46.84
C HIS A 150 -47.89 20.64 46.83
N ILE A 151 -47.11 21.48 47.49
CA ILE A 151 -45.74 21.25 47.96
C ILE A 151 -45.77 20.23 49.11
N GLN A 152 -44.99 19.15 48.99
CA GLN A 152 -44.41 18.38 50.11
C GLN A 152 -42.88 18.41 49.99
N PRO A 153 -42.14 18.35 51.10
CA PRO A 153 -40.79 18.87 51.19
C PRO A 153 -39.74 18.01 50.46
N SER A 154 -38.82 18.73 49.83
CA SER A 154 -37.67 18.28 49.06
C SER A 154 -36.79 17.24 49.77
N ALA A 155 -36.57 16.11 49.10
CA ALA A 155 -35.36 15.30 49.27
C ALA A 155 -34.14 16.05 48.69
N PRO A 156 -32.92 15.83 49.22
CA PRO A 156 -31.76 16.64 48.87
C PRO A 156 -31.34 16.46 47.40
N TYR A 157 -30.98 17.59 46.79
CA TYR A 157 -30.55 17.77 45.41
C TYR A 157 -29.45 16.75 45.01
N THR A 158 -29.81 15.71 44.26
CA THR A 158 -28.83 14.85 43.59
C THR A 158 -28.37 15.54 42.32
N GLN A 159 -27.19 16.15 42.38
CA GLN A 159 -26.53 16.77 41.24
C GLN A 159 -26.41 15.73 40.10
N ARG A 160 -27.16 15.90 39.00
CA ARG A 160 -27.08 15.02 37.83
C ARG A 160 -25.64 15.04 37.29
N ARG A 161 -25.00 13.88 37.32
CA ARG A 161 -23.63 13.68 36.84
C ARG A 161 -23.69 13.31 35.37
N THR A 162 -23.27 14.21 34.49
CA THR A 162 -23.18 13.97 33.05
C THR A 162 -21.73 14.17 32.58
N GLY A 163 -21.21 13.21 31.83
CA GLY A 163 -19.87 13.27 31.25
C GLY A 163 -19.17 11.91 31.18
N LEU A 164 -18.16 11.80 30.31
CA LEU A 164 -17.33 10.61 30.14
C LEU A 164 -15.92 10.88 30.68
N LEU A 165 -15.40 9.98 31.52
CA LEU A 165 -14.04 10.06 32.06
C LEU A 165 -13.20 8.88 31.57
N LEU A 166 -12.06 9.16 30.94
CA LEU A 166 -11.13 8.12 30.50
C LEU A 166 -10.21 7.71 31.66
N MET A 167 -10.38 6.48 32.17
CA MET A 167 -9.53 5.90 33.20
C MET A 167 -9.03 4.53 32.75
N ASN A 168 -7.71 4.31 32.81
CA ASN A 168 -7.05 3.04 32.44
C ASN A 168 -7.46 2.52 31.05
N GLY A 169 -7.65 3.43 30.08
CA GLY A 169 -8.00 3.06 28.70
C GLY A 169 -9.47 2.67 28.49
N ARG A 170 -10.35 2.85 29.49
CA ARG A 170 -11.80 2.68 29.35
C ARG A 170 -12.52 4.00 29.65
N TRP A 171 -13.52 4.32 28.83
CA TRP A 171 -14.44 5.43 29.08
C TRP A 171 -15.48 5.00 30.11
N ILE A 172 -15.54 5.72 31.22
CA ILE A 172 -16.51 5.49 32.29
C ILE A 172 -17.55 6.61 32.20
N ASP A 173 -18.82 6.23 32.06
CA ASP A 173 -19.95 7.15 32.14
C ASP A 173 -20.15 7.58 33.60
N LEU A 174 -20.02 8.88 33.86
CA LEU A 174 -20.15 9.45 35.19
C LEU A 174 -21.58 9.34 35.73
N SER A 175 -22.58 9.10 34.87
CA SER A 175 -23.95 8.83 35.29
C SER A 175 -24.15 7.43 35.85
N LEU A 176 -23.25 6.49 35.53
CA LEU A 176 -23.27 5.10 36.02
C LEU A 176 -22.38 4.88 37.26
N MET A 177 -21.60 5.89 37.67
CA MET A 177 -20.75 5.81 38.86
C MET A 177 -21.58 5.90 40.15
N THR A 178 -21.25 5.03 41.11
CA THR A 178 -21.84 5.11 42.45
C THR A 178 -21.36 6.36 43.20
N ASP A 179 -22.15 6.80 44.20
CA ASP A 179 -21.80 7.95 45.03
C ASP A 179 -20.48 7.81 45.77
N GLN A 180 -20.09 6.59 46.13
CA GLN A 180 -18.83 6.33 46.82
C GLN A 180 -17.64 6.53 45.88
N GLU A 181 -17.72 6.03 44.64
CA GLU A 181 -16.66 6.20 43.65
C GLU A 181 -16.52 7.66 43.20
N TRP A 182 -17.63 8.40 43.12
CA TRP A 182 -17.61 9.83 42.83
C TRP A 182 -16.93 10.64 43.97
N ARG A 183 -17.27 10.34 45.22
CA ARG A 183 -16.61 10.98 46.39
C ARG A 183 -15.11 10.68 46.42
N TYR A 184 -14.71 9.46 46.07
CA TYR A 184 -13.30 9.09 45.94
C TYR A 184 -12.58 9.92 44.86
N LEU A 185 -13.19 10.10 43.68
CA LEU A 185 -12.64 10.96 42.62
C LEU A 185 -12.53 12.43 43.04
N GLN A 186 -13.55 12.96 43.74
CA GLN A 186 -13.51 14.33 44.25
C GLN A 186 -12.43 14.52 45.31
N GLN A 187 -12.21 13.54 46.21
CA GLN A 187 -11.10 13.54 47.15
C GLN A 187 -9.73 13.54 46.45
N GLN A 188 -9.59 12.78 45.36
CA GLN A 188 -8.35 12.77 44.55
C GLN A 188 -8.12 14.11 43.84
N LYS A 189 -9.19 14.76 43.34
CA LYS A 189 -9.12 16.08 42.71
C LYS A 189 -8.75 17.18 43.72
N ALA A 190 -9.36 17.16 44.91
CA ALA A 190 -9.04 18.07 46.02
C ALA A 190 -7.58 17.90 46.51
N ARG A 191 -7.08 16.66 46.58
CA ARG A 191 -5.66 16.36 46.89
C ARG A 191 -4.68 16.83 45.80
N ARG A 192 -5.13 16.92 44.55
CA ARG A 192 -4.32 17.49 43.46
C ARG A 192 -4.31 19.01 43.47
N GLN A 193 -5.44 19.65 43.78
CA GLN A 193 -5.54 21.11 43.84
C GLN A 193 -4.81 21.71 45.06
N SER A 194 -4.79 21.02 46.19
CA SER A 194 -4.00 21.39 47.37
C SER A 194 -2.48 21.24 47.18
N ARG A 195 -2.02 20.60 46.10
CA ARG A 195 -0.59 20.50 45.73
C ARG A 195 -0.09 21.64 44.85
N THR A 196 -0.97 22.45 44.29
CA THR A 196 -0.60 23.54 43.35
C THR A 196 -0.49 24.92 43.99
N THR A 197 -0.76 25.04 45.30
CA THR A 197 -0.67 26.31 46.04
C THR A 197 0.20 26.14 47.28
N THR A 198 1.53 26.09 47.11
CA THR A 198 2.45 26.44 48.20
C THR A 198 3.82 26.83 47.66
N ARG A 199 4.07 28.15 47.64
CA ARG A 199 5.40 28.78 47.57
C ARG A 199 5.90 28.92 49.02
N PRO A 200 7.20 28.68 49.33
CA PRO A 200 7.64 28.63 50.73
C PRO A 200 8.05 30.01 51.25
N PRO A 201 8.02 30.18 52.59
CA PRO A 201 9.14 30.77 53.30
C PRO A 201 9.80 29.76 54.25
N SER A 202 10.97 30.19 54.68
CA SER A 202 12.09 29.50 55.32
C SER A 202 11.84 28.79 56.65
N SER A 203 12.77 27.86 56.92
CA SER A 203 13.31 27.43 58.22
C SER A 203 12.35 26.84 59.25
N SER A 204 12.39 25.52 59.42
CA SER A 204 13.00 24.89 60.60
C SER A 204 12.73 23.38 60.62
N THR A 205 13.81 22.67 60.90
CA THR A 205 13.99 21.31 61.41
C THR A 205 12.72 20.57 61.85
N SER A 206 12.28 19.55 61.09
CA SER A 206 11.80 18.29 61.67
C SER A 206 11.64 17.17 60.64
N THR A 207 12.40 16.11 60.88
CA THR A 207 12.16 14.69 60.59
C THR A 207 11.42 14.35 59.29
N ALA A 208 12.20 14.14 58.23
CA ALA A 208 11.75 13.62 56.95
C ALA A 208 11.35 12.14 57.04
N LEU A 209 10.05 11.85 57.06
CA LEU A 209 9.53 10.63 56.45
C LEU A 209 9.27 10.94 54.98
N PHE A 210 10.19 10.50 54.13
CA PHE A 210 10.05 10.53 52.68
C PHE A 210 8.84 9.68 52.25
N LEU A 211 7.66 10.28 52.14
CA LEU A 211 6.62 9.75 51.27
C LEU A 211 7.03 10.09 49.83
N SER A 212 7.75 9.15 49.23
CA SER A 212 8.17 9.17 47.84
C SER A 212 7.01 9.63 46.96
N ARG A 213 7.28 10.59 46.07
CA ARG A 213 6.44 10.85 44.90
C ARG A 213 6.10 9.50 44.29
N SER A 214 4.82 9.11 44.27
CA SER A 214 4.40 7.92 43.55
C SER A 214 4.82 8.12 42.10
N PRO A 215 5.80 7.34 41.59
CA PRO A 215 6.37 7.57 40.28
C PRO A 215 5.25 7.39 39.26
N SER A 216 5.09 8.33 38.32
CA SER A 216 4.40 7.97 37.08
C SER A 216 5.00 6.66 36.58
N PRO A 217 4.22 5.67 36.13
CA PRO A 217 4.69 4.35 35.77
C PRO A 217 5.48 4.37 34.45
N ARG A 218 6.50 5.22 34.35
CA ARG A 218 7.51 5.20 33.29
C ARG A 218 8.46 4.02 33.45
N THR A 219 8.47 3.37 34.63
CA THR A 219 9.27 2.18 34.94
C THR A 219 8.53 0.86 34.72
N LEU A 220 7.21 0.88 34.49
CA LEU A 220 6.47 -0.32 34.08
C LEU A 220 6.67 -0.52 32.58
N ARG A 221 7.82 -1.09 32.23
CA ARG A 221 8.04 -1.64 30.88
C ARG A 221 7.11 -2.84 30.74
N ALA A 222 6.39 -2.95 29.62
CA ALA A 222 5.66 -4.17 29.32
C ALA A 222 6.62 -5.39 29.36
N PRO A 223 6.13 -6.58 29.73
CA PRO A 223 6.91 -7.80 29.58
C PRO A 223 7.55 -7.88 28.19
N ASP A 224 8.76 -8.44 28.07
CA ASP A 224 9.49 -8.49 26.79
C ASP A 224 8.67 -9.14 25.67
N THR A 225 7.76 -10.07 26.02
CA THR A 225 6.81 -10.72 25.11
C THR A 225 5.78 -9.76 24.50
N LEU A 226 5.39 -8.70 25.20
CA LEU A 226 4.41 -7.70 24.77
C LEU A 226 5.03 -6.40 24.31
N GLN A 227 6.32 -6.19 24.59
CA GLN A 227 6.99 -4.92 24.28
C GLN A 227 6.97 -4.61 22.79
N SER A 228 7.14 -5.62 21.94
CA SER A 228 7.05 -5.42 20.49
C SER A 228 5.64 -4.99 20.09
N THR A 229 4.58 -5.62 20.63
CA THR A 229 3.18 -5.27 20.37
C THR A 229 2.89 -3.83 20.78
N GLU A 230 3.34 -3.47 21.99
CA GLU A 230 3.16 -2.12 22.51
C GLU A 230 3.88 -1.08 21.65
N ASN A 231 5.12 -1.36 21.23
CA ASN A 231 5.88 -0.49 20.34
C ASN A 231 5.16 -0.30 19.00
N MET A 232 4.54 -1.34 18.44
CA MET A 232 3.73 -1.26 17.23
C MET A 232 2.52 -0.35 17.42
N TYR A 233 1.76 -0.55 18.49
CA TYR A 233 0.58 0.29 18.77
C TYR A 233 0.96 1.76 19.00
N ARG A 234 2.07 2.02 19.70
CA ARG A 234 2.60 3.37 19.87
C ARG A 234 3.00 3.98 18.52
N ALA A 235 3.71 3.23 17.67
CA ALA A 235 4.10 3.70 16.34
C ALA A 235 2.90 4.00 15.44
N ILE A 236 1.85 3.16 15.48
CA ILE A 236 0.59 3.40 14.76
C ILE A 236 -0.08 4.67 15.26
N ARG A 237 -0.28 4.79 16.58
CA ARG A 237 -0.86 5.99 17.19
C ARG A 237 -0.09 7.24 16.79
N ASP A 238 1.24 7.22 16.93
CA ASP A 238 2.10 8.36 16.65
C ASP A 238 2.11 8.71 15.16
N TYR A 239 2.03 7.72 14.27
CA TYR A 239 1.83 7.93 12.83
C TYR A 239 0.52 8.67 12.54
N TYR A 240 -0.59 8.23 13.12
CA TYR A 240 -1.89 8.89 12.93
C TYR A 240 -1.90 10.30 13.51
N SER A 241 -1.51 10.45 14.77
CA SER A 241 -1.46 11.74 15.45
C SER A 241 -0.56 12.73 14.72
N ALA A 242 0.65 12.32 14.31
CA ALA A 242 1.56 13.19 13.57
C ALA A 242 1.00 13.58 12.20
N SER A 243 0.34 12.67 11.49
CA SER A 243 -0.25 12.97 10.17
C SER A 243 -1.38 13.97 10.24
N PHE A 244 -2.25 13.87 11.25
CA PHE A 244 -3.29 14.86 11.48
C PHE A 244 -2.76 16.19 12.00
N SER A 245 -1.85 16.17 12.98
CA SER A 245 -1.25 17.40 13.51
C SER A 245 -0.42 18.16 12.49
N SER A 246 0.07 17.49 11.44
CA SER A 246 0.80 18.12 10.33
C SER A 246 -0.09 18.52 9.14
N ASN A 247 -1.41 18.38 9.25
CA ASN A 247 -2.38 18.63 8.18
C ASN A 247 -2.04 17.88 6.88
N ARG A 248 -1.41 16.70 6.99
CA ARG A 248 -1.12 15.84 5.83
C ARG A 248 -2.36 15.12 5.34
N TRP A 249 -3.30 14.90 6.25
CA TRP A 249 -4.61 14.37 5.93
C TRP A 249 -5.69 15.35 6.36
N SER A 250 -6.48 15.75 5.39
CA SER A 250 -7.78 16.37 5.62
C SER A 250 -8.87 15.56 4.91
N PHE A 251 -10.07 15.55 5.48
CA PHE A 251 -11.26 14.92 4.91
C PHE A 251 -12.33 15.99 4.72
N LEU A 252 -13.06 15.88 3.61
CA LEU A 252 -13.96 16.87 2.99
C LEU A 252 -15.16 17.30 3.89
N GLU A 253 -15.24 16.80 5.12
CA GLU A 253 -16.35 17.03 6.06
C GLU A 253 -16.07 18.13 7.10
N ASP A 254 -14.84 18.66 7.15
CA ASP A 254 -14.47 19.71 8.12
C ASP A 254 -14.77 21.12 7.57
N ILE A 255 -16.07 21.42 7.38
CA ILE A 255 -16.57 22.72 6.87
C ILE A 255 -16.25 23.89 7.82
N THR A 256 -15.71 23.60 9.01
CA THR A 256 -15.46 24.59 10.07
C THR A 256 -14.06 25.22 10.02
N SER A 257 -13.20 24.81 9.08
CA SER A 257 -11.86 25.38 8.97
C SER A 257 -11.91 26.86 8.51
N PRO A 258 -11.29 27.80 9.25
CA PRO A 258 -11.23 29.20 8.84
C PRO A 258 -10.42 29.45 7.55
N ASP A 259 -9.68 28.45 7.07
CA ASP A 259 -8.95 28.48 5.80
C ASP A 259 -9.41 27.34 4.88
N GLN A 260 -10.60 27.54 4.29
CA GLN A 260 -11.23 26.58 3.38
C GLN A 260 -10.31 26.22 2.20
N ALA A 261 -9.56 27.17 1.66
CA ALA A 261 -8.70 26.93 0.49
C ALA A 261 -7.51 26.00 0.82
N THR A 262 -6.90 26.16 1.99
CA THR A 262 -5.86 25.22 2.47
C THR A 262 -6.46 23.86 2.79
N ASN A 263 -7.67 23.83 3.35
CA ASN A 263 -8.41 22.60 3.62
C ASN A 263 -8.68 21.83 2.32
N ASP A 264 -9.21 22.49 1.28
CA ASP A 264 -9.52 21.88 -0.02
C ASP A 264 -8.28 21.26 -0.66
N LYS A 265 -7.12 21.95 -0.58
CA LYS A 265 -5.84 21.41 -1.08
C LYS A 265 -5.41 20.16 -0.31
N ALA A 266 -5.54 20.16 1.02
CA ALA A 266 -5.21 19.01 1.85
C ALA A 266 -6.16 17.84 1.56
N VAL A 267 -7.45 18.10 1.35
CA VAL A 267 -8.44 17.08 1.00
C VAL A 267 -8.13 16.46 -0.36
N VAL A 268 -7.89 17.28 -1.39
CA VAL A 268 -7.48 16.80 -2.72
C VAL A 268 -6.18 15.97 -2.63
N ALA A 269 -5.22 16.41 -1.81
CA ALA A 269 -3.99 15.66 -1.56
C ALA A 269 -4.25 14.31 -0.90
N THR A 270 -5.12 14.25 0.13
CA THR A 270 -5.52 13.00 0.79
C THR A 270 -6.20 12.05 -0.20
N HIS A 271 -7.16 12.54 -0.99
CA HIS A 271 -7.86 11.73 -1.99
C HIS A 271 -6.90 11.18 -3.05
N THR A 272 -5.99 12.01 -3.54
CA THR A 272 -4.93 11.59 -4.46
C THR A 272 -4.05 10.50 -3.81
N GLY A 273 -3.70 10.67 -2.53
CA GLY A 273 -2.93 9.72 -1.75
C GLY A 273 -3.62 8.37 -1.57
N VAL A 274 -4.92 8.40 -1.29
CA VAL A 274 -5.79 7.21 -1.19
C VAL A 274 -5.84 6.47 -2.52
N ARG A 275 -6.12 7.18 -3.61
CA ARG A 275 -6.16 6.61 -4.97
C ARG A 275 -4.83 5.94 -5.34
N ARG A 276 -3.71 6.64 -5.16
CA ARG A 276 -2.37 6.10 -5.43
C ARG A 276 -2.02 4.91 -4.54
N GLY A 277 -2.33 5.00 -3.25
CA GLY A 277 -2.07 3.90 -2.32
C GLY A 277 -2.89 2.65 -2.64
N PHE A 278 -4.15 2.83 -3.05
CA PHE A 278 -5.02 1.73 -3.46
C PHE A 278 -4.53 1.07 -4.75
N GLU A 279 -4.03 1.87 -5.68
CA GLU A 279 -3.41 1.38 -6.91
C GLU A 279 -2.12 0.58 -6.64
N ILE A 280 -1.25 1.09 -5.75
CA ILE A 280 -0.09 0.34 -5.24
C ILE A 280 -0.53 -1.00 -4.67
N TRP A 281 -1.56 -1.00 -3.82
CA TRP A 281 -2.09 -2.23 -3.23
C TRP A 281 -2.59 -3.22 -4.29
N ARG A 282 -3.39 -2.76 -5.27
CA ARG A 282 -3.90 -3.60 -6.35
C ARG A 282 -2.77 -4.21 -7.17
N ARG A 283 -1.74 -3.44 -7.53
CA ARG A 283 -0.57 -3.99 -8.24
C ARG A 283 0.14 -5.07 -7.44
N LEU A 284 0.28 -4.90 -6.12
CA LEU A 284 0.79 -5.97 -5.25
C LEU A 284 -0.13 -7.20 -5.26
N MET A 285 -1.45 -7.02 -5.21
CA MET A 285 -2.40 -8.14 -5.30
C MET A 285 -2.32 -8.85 -6.67
N THR A 286 -2.18 -8.10 -7.76
CA THR A 286 -1.96 -8.66 -9.10
C THR A 286 -0.67 -9.45 -9.16
N ALA A 287 0.42 -8.95 -8.56
CA ALA A 287 1.66 -9.71 -8.45
C ALA A 287 1.45 -11.01 -7.66
N VAL A 288 0.77 -10.97 -6.51
CA VAL A 288 0.41 -12.17 -5.73
C VAL A 288 -0.36 -13.18 -6.58
N ARG A 289 -1.38 -12.73 -7.33
CA ARG A 289 -2.18 -13.61 -8.22
C ARG A 289 -1.34 -14.25 -9.31
N LEU A 290 -0.50 -13.45 -9.98
CA LEU A 290 0.44 -13.96 -11.00
C LEU A 290 1.41 -14.99 -10.40
N PHE A 291 1.83 -14.85 -9.14
CA PHE A 291 2.65 -15.86 -8.49
C PHE A 291 1.89 -17.15 -8.17
N HIS A 292 0.63 -17.07 -7.77
CA HIS A 292 -0.19 -18.25 -7.53
C HIS A 292 -0.48 -19.02 -8.83
N ASP A 293 -0.58 -18.30 -9.95
CA ASP A 293 -0.77 -18.91 -11.26
C ASP A 293 0.57 -19.39 -11.86
N ALA A 294 1.03 -20.55 -11.40
CA ALA A 294 2.22 -21.22 -11.93
C ALA A 294 2.01 -21.84 -13.33
N SER A 295 0.81 -21.74 -13.92
CA SER A 295 0.52 -22.38 -15.21
C SER A 295 1.28 -21.75 -16.39
N HIS A 296 1.65 -20.47 -16.28
CA HIS A 296 2.36 -19.76 -17.33
C HIS A 296 3.79 -19.39 -16.89
N PRO A 297 4.84 -19.81 -17.61
CA PRO A 297 6.24 -19.61 -17.20
C PRO A 297 6.61 -18.12 -17.05
N ASP A 298 5.99 -17.25 -17.85
CA ASP A 298 6.22 -15.80 -17.79
C ASP A 298 5.57 -15.09 -16.60
N ASN A 299 4.57 -15.69 -15.93
CA ASN A 299 3.83 -15.01 -14.86
C ASN A 299 4.75 -14.57 -13.72
N ARG A 300 5.75 -15.40 -13.41
CA ARG A 300 6.77 -15.09 -12.40
C ARG A 300 7.63 -13.88 -12.78
N ALA A 301 8.04 -13.78 -14.04
CA ALA A 301 8.83 -12.64 -14.50
C ALA A 301 7.97 -11.36 -14.49
N GLN A 302 6.70 -11.47 -14.90
CA GLN A 302 5.75 -10.37 -14.90
C GLN A 302 5.44 -9.89 -13.47
N SER A 303 5.23 -10.79 -12.52
CA SER A 303 4.96 -10.42 -11.13
C SER A 303 6.14 -9.67 -10.50
N ILE A 304 7.39 -10.09 -10.76
CA ILE A 304 8.59 -9.38 -10.33
C ILE A 304 8.64 -7.97 -10.94
N LYS A 305 8.33 -7.82 -12.24
CA LYS A 305 8.24 -6.50 -12.89
C LYS A 305 7.18 -5.62 -12.22
N VAL A 306 5.97 -6.13 -11.98
CA VAL A 306 4.90 -5.40 -11.30
C VAL A 306 5.33 -4.95 -9.90
N ILE A 307 6.03 -5.81 -9.14
CA ILE A 307 6.56 -5.45 -7.81
C ILE A 307 7.54 -4.28 -7.91
N ARG A 308 8.49 -4.30 -8.86
CA ARG A 308 9.48 -3.23 -9.04
C ARG A 308 8.84 -1.88 -9.37
N ILE A 309 7.89 -1.88 -10.33
CA ILE A 309 7.07 -0.71 -10.65
C ILE A 309 6.41 -0.15 -9.40
N THR A 310 5.84 -1.05 -8.61
CA THR A 310 5.09 -0.69 -7.41
C THR A 310 6.01 -0.07 -6.35
N PHE A 311 7.25 -0.55 -6.22
CA PHE A 311 8.23 0.03 -5.29
C PHE A 311 8.69 1.41 -5.71
N SER A 312 8.90 1.63 -7.02
CA SER A 312 9.22 2.96 -7.54
C SER A 312 8.10 3.97 -7.22
N GLU A 313 6.83 3.55 -7.32
CA GLU A 313 5.68 4.40 -7.02
C GLU A 313 5.48 4.65 -5.55
N LEU A 314 5.70 3.61 -4.75
CA LEU A 314 5.66 3.70 -3.31
C LEU A 314 6.69 4.72 -2.82
N THR A 315 7.89 4.69 -3.39
CA THR A 315 8.93 5.70 -3.14
C THR A 315 8.43 7.11 -3.44
N ALA A 316 7.88 7.33 -4.64
CA ALA A 316 7.35 8.65 -5.04
C ALA A 316 6.17 9.10 -4.16
N THR A 317 5.31 8.17 -3.75
CA THR A 317 4.15 8.43 -2.90
C THR A 317 4.59 8.86 -1.50
N LEU A 318 5.53 8.15 -0.90
CA LEU A 318 6.10 8.50 0.41
C LEU A 318 6.87 9.82 0.37
N LEU A 319 7.66 10.07 -0.68
CA LEU A 319 8.39 11.33 -0.84
C LEU A 319 7.46 12.55 -1.01
N SER A 320 6.24 12.33 -1.52
CA SER A 320 5.26 13.41 -1.67
C SER A 320 4.66 13.86 -0.33
N GLY A 321 4.76 13.04 0.73
CA GLY A 321 4.11 13.28 2.03
C GLY A 321 2.57 13.28 1.96
N ARG A 322 2.01 12.74 0.87
CA ARG A 322 0.57 12.65 0.59
C ARG A 322 0.13 11.19 0.57
N GLU A 323 0.65 10.37 1.47
CA GLU A 323 0.28 8.97 1.55
C GLU A 323 -1.14 8.76 2.08
N SER A 324 -1.77 7.65 1.70
CA SER A 324 -3.06 7.23 2.28
C SER A 324 -2.90 6.85 3.76
N PRO A 325 -3.89 7.16 4.62
CA PRO A 325 -3.99 6.60 5.96
C PRO A 325 -4.00 5.06 5.96
N LEU A 326 -4.46 4.42 4.88
CA LEU A 326 -4.53 2.97 4.71
C LEU A 326 -3.29 2.35 4.06
N LEU A 327 -2.38 3.16 3.49
CA LEU A 327 -1.24 2.66 2.70
C LEU A 327 -0.40 1.63 3.47
N PHE A 328 -0.11 1.94 4.74
CA PHE A 328 0.61 1.05 5.63
C PHE A 328 -0.05 -0.33 5.72
N PHE A 329 -1.36 -0.36 5.98
CA PHE A 329 -2.10 -1.61 6.16
C PHE A 329 -2.26 -2.38 4.85
N TRP A 330 -2.41 -1.70 3.72
CA TRP A 330 -2.42 -2.33 2.42
C TRP A 330 -1.10 -3.03 2.10
N ILE A 331 0.03 -2.40 2.39
CA ILE A 331 1.35 -3.02 2.22
C ILE A 331 1.51 -4.21 3.18
N MET A 332 1.09 -4.07 4.43
CA MET A 332 1.11 -5.17 5.40
C MET A 332 0.26 -6.36 4.95
N HIS A 333 -0.92 -6.10 4.39
CA HIS A 333 -1.76 -7.15 3.82
C HIS A 333 -1.07 -7.87 2.66
N ALA A 334 -0.44 -7.13 1.74
CA ALA A 334 0.34 -7.71 0.66
C ALA A 334 1.50 -8.58 1.17
N LEU A 335 2.25 -8.11 2.18
CA LEU A 335 3.31 -8.87 2.83
C LEU A 335 2.79 -10.16 3.48
N THR A 336 1.63 -10.12 4.13
CA THR A 336 0.99 -11.32 4.70
C THR A 336 0.63 -12.34 3.62
N LEU A 337 0.11 -11.89 2.48
CA LEU A 337 -0.22 -12.76 1.35
C LEU A 337 1.03 -13.36 0.70
N PHE A 338 2.04 -12.53 0.49
CA PHE A 338 3.34 -12.93 -0.01
C PHE A 338 3.99 -14.05 0.80
N ARG A 339 3.89 -13.99 2.14
CA ARG A 339 4.35 -15.09 3.01
C ARG A 339 3.57 -16.39 2.86
N SER A 340 2.30 -16.31 2.45
CA SER A 340 1.49 -17.51 2.26
C SER A 340 1.86 -18.29 1.00
N ILE A 341 2.71 -17.71 0.12
CA ILE A 341 3.21 -18.37 -1.08
C ILE A 341 4.33 -19.35 -0.69
N PRO A 342 4.20 -20.65 -0.99
CA PRO A 342 5.17 -21.68 -0.56
C PRO A 342 6.51 -21.68 -1.36
N ASP A 343 6.91 -20.58 -2.00
CA ASP A 343 8.17 -20.48 -2.76
C ASP A 343 9.30 -19.93 -1.87
N PRO A 344 10.41 -20.67 -1.64
CA PRO A 344 11.53 -20.20 -0.82
C PRO A 344 12.20 -18.93 -1.36
N ASN A 345 12.19 -18.71 -2.68
CA ASN A 345 12.71 -17.48 -3.28
C ASN A 345 11.88 -16.26 -2.87
N PHE A 346 10.63 -16.48 -2.43
CA PHE A 346 9.73 -15.42 -2.04
C PHE A 346 10.14 -14.75 -0.73
N GLN A 347 10.70 -15.50 0.21
CA GLN A 347 11.25 -14.93 1.45
C GLN A 347 12.32 -13.85 1.14
N SER A 348 13.04 -14.01 0.02
CA SER A 348 13.98 -13.00 -0.45
C SER A 348 13.26 -11.73 -0.92
N ILE A 349 12.18 -11.85 -1.71
CA ILE A 349 11.39 -10.70 -2.21
C ILE A 349 10.81 -9.90 -1.05
N GLU A 350 10.25 -10.60 -0.07
CA GLU A 350 9.77 -9.95 1.15
C GLU A 350 10.89 -9.22 1.89
N THR A 351 12.04 -9.87 2.06
CA THR A 351 13.19 -9.26 2.72
C THR A 351 13.65 -8.02 1.97
N TYR A 352 13.69 -8.07 0.64
CA TYR A 352 13.98 -6.92 -0.21
C TYR A 352 12.94 -5.82 -0.07
N LEU A 353 11.65 -6.14 0.03
CA LEU A 353 10.58 -5.16 0.24
C LEU A 353 10.74 -4.46 1.59
N LEU A 354 10.95 -5.23 2.66
CA LEU A 354 11.15 -4.69 4.00
C LEU A 354 12.44 -3.85 4.08
N GLN A 355 13.51 -4.31 3.44
CA GLN A 355 14.76 -3.55 3.34
C GLN A 355 14.56 -2.26 2.54
N HIS A 356 13.91 -2.32 1.38
CA HIS A 356 13.63 -1.15 0.55
C HIS A 356 12.77 -0.13 1.30
N LEU A 357 11.74 -0.58 2.03
CA LEU A 357 10.91 0.26 2.89
C LEU A 357 11.72 0.90 4.02
N PHE A 358 12.59 0.13 4.66
CA PHE A 358 13.47 0.62 5.72
C PHE A 358 14.45 1.68 5.19
N GLU A 359 15.14 1.42 4.09
CA GLU A 359 16.06 2.36 3.44
C GLU A 359 15.34 3.63 2.94
N LEU A 360 14.14 3.47 2.37
CA LEU A 360 13.26 4.58 2.02
C LEU A 360 13.01 5.46 3.23
N THR A 361 12.79 4.87 4.38
CA THR A 361 12.40 5.65 5.56
C THR A 361 13.53 6.37 6.25
N GLU A 362 14.77 5.88 6.12
CA GLU A 362 15.98 6.60 6.53
C GLU A 362 16.29 7.76 5.57
N THR A 363 15.95 7.62 4.29
CA THR A 363 16.22 8.61 3.24
C THR A 363 15.12 9.65 3.07
N VAL A 364 13.86 9.30 3.33
CA VAL A 364 12.69 10.20 3.24
C VAL A 364 12.68 11.09 4.49
N ARG A 365 13.33 12.24 4.35
CA ARG A 365 13.14 13.37 5.26
C ARG A 365 12.03 14.25 4.73
N LEU A 366 11.17 14.72 5.64
CA LEU A 366 10.23 15.80 5.35
C LEU A 366 11.01 17.05 4.94
N GLN A 367 10.34 18.00 4.27
CA GLN A 367 10.97 19.26 3.81
C GLN A 367 11.65 20.05 4.94
N ASN A 368 11.20 19.85 6.19
CA ASN A 368 11.77 20.44 7.41
C ASN A 368 12.93 19.62 8.03
N GLY A 369 13.41 18.58 7.37
CA GLY A 369 14.47 17.69 7.85
C GLY A 369 14.03 16.65 8.88
N ALA A 370 12.77 16.67 9.32
CA ALA A 370 12.23 15.69 10.25
C ALA A 370 12.06 14.32 9.57
N THR A 371 12.23 13.25 10.35
CA THR A 371 11.96 11.89 9.87
C THR A 371 10.47 11.74 9.56
N HIS A 372 10.17 11.12 8.42
CA HIS A 372 8.80 10.84 8.04
C HIS A 372 8.10 9.96 9.09
N PRO A 373 6.85 10.23 9.51
CA PRO A 373 6.20 9.42 10.56
C PRO A 373 6.04 7.93 10.22
N THR A 374 5.90 7.57 8.94
CA THR A 374 5.95 6.15 8.54
C THR A 374 7.30 5.50 8.83
N ALA A 375 8.39 6.27 8.93
CA ALA A 375 9.71 5.72 9.21
C ALA A 375 9.77 4.98 10.52
N GLN A 376 9.09 5.48 11.55
CA GLN A 376 9.04 4.79 12.83
C GLN A 376 8.22 3.50 12.74
N LEU A 377 7.15 3.47 11.95
CA LEU A 377 6.38 2.25 11.69
C LEU A 377 7.24 1.17 11.02
N TRP A 378 7.90 1.52 9.92
CA TRP A 378 8.74 0.59 9.17
C TRP A 378 9.98 0.18 9.98
N LYS A 379 10.56 1.09 10.75
CA LYS A 379 11.63 0.78 11.69
C LYS A 379 11.17 -0.20 12.76
N VAL A 380 10.00 -0.04 13.36
CA VAL A 380 9.48 -0.99 14.35
C VAL A 380 9.19 -2.35 13.72
N LEU A 381 8.72 -2.40 12.47
CA LEU A 381 8.57 -3.65 11.72
C LEU A 381 9.92 -4.33 11.43
N TYR A 382 10.92 -3.57 10.97
CA TYR A 382 12.22 -4.08 10.55
C TYR A 382 13.15 -4.41 11.73
N SER A 383 13.36 -3.44 12.64
CA SER A 383 14.30 -3.54 13.77
C SER A 383 13.94 -4.65 14.75
N ASN A 384 12.67 -5.07 14.78
CA ASN A 384 12.31 -6.15 15.65
C ASN A 384 12.87 -7.49 15.16
N GLY A 385 13.21 -7.70 13.87
CA GLY A 385 13.96 -8.87 13.31
C GLY A 385 13.54 -10.29 13.72
N LYS A 386 12.51 -10.36 14.56
CA LYS A 386 11.97 -11.40 15.44
C LYS A 386 10.51 -11.03 15.80
N GLY A 387 9.96 -9.97 15.19
CA GLY A 387 8.88 -9.16 15.76
C GLY A 387 7.49 -9.59 15.34
N LEU A 388 6.62 -9.86 16.32
CA LEU A 388 5.15 -10.02 16.30
C LEU A 388 4.50 -10.84 15.19
N LEU A 389 4.77 -10.51 13.95
CA LEU A 389 4.31 -11.19 12.75
C LEU A 389 5.41 -12.06 12.11
N PHE A 390 6.67 -11.88 12.56
CA PHE A 390 7.85 -12.29 11.82
C PHE A 390 8.86 -12.98 12.76
N SER A 391 8.46 -14.12 13.33
CA SER A 391 9.48 -15.06 13.82
C SER A 391 10.22 -15.58 12.59
N PRO A 392 11.57 -15.51 12.54
CA PRO A 392 12.30 -16.23 11.51
C PRO A 392 11.85 -17.70 11.51
N PRO A 393 11.78 -18.38 10.34
CA PRO A 393 11.58 -19.81 10.33
C PRO A 393 12.59 -20.42 11.30
N ASP A 394 12.16 -21.43 12.08
CA ASP A 394 13.04 -22.14 12.98
C ASP A 394 14.16 -22.77 12.15
N ASN A 395 15.23 -22.01 11.92
CA ASN A 395 16.49 -22.47 11.37
C ASN A 395 17.22 -23.23 12.49
N THR A 396 16.53 -24.16 13.16
CA THR A 396 17.23 -25.33 13.68
C THR A 396 17.82 -25.98 12.44
N PRO A 397 19.16 -25.93 12.23
CA PRO A 397 19.74 -26.72 11.16
C PRO A 397 19.22 -28.14 11.33
N PHE A 398 18.79 -28.77 10.23
CA PHE A 398 18.56 -30.20 10.23
C PHE A 398 19.85 -30.83 10.76
N SER A 399 19.86 -31.19 12.04
CA SER A 399 20.88 -32.06 12.60
C SER A 399 20.65 -33.39 11.94
N TYR A 400 21.24 -33.57 10.76
CA TYR A 400 21.50 -34.90 10.24
C TYR A 400 22.27 -35.61 11.36
N PRO A 401 21.76 -36.74 11.88
CA PRO A 401 22.54 -37.53 12.81
C PRO A 401 23.88 -37.80 12.13
N SER A 402 24.96 -37.35 12.77
CA SER A 402 26.31 -37.65 12.28
C SER A 402 26.38 -39.15 12.07
N PRO A 403 26.87 -39.63 10.90
CA PRO A 403 26.99 -41.05 10.66
C PRO A 403 28.00 -41.59 11.68
N SER A 404 27.49 -42.17 12.76
CA SER A 404 28.30 -42.96 13.67
C SER A 404 28.75 -44.18 12.87
N SER A 405 30.04 -44.20 12.56
CA SER A 405 30.75 -45.33 11.99
C SER A 405 30.70 -46.50 12.96
N SER A 406 29.64 -47.29 12.88
CA SER A 406 29.61 -48.67 13.36
C SER A 406 28.83 -49.48 12.34
N GLU A 407 29.57 -50.06 11.40
CA GLU A 407 29.13 -51.18 10.59
C GLU A 407 28.71 -52.31 11.53
N SER A 408 27.40 -52.56 11.60
CA SER A 408 26.90 -53.86 12.02
C SER A 408 25.66 -54.15 11.19
N ASP A 409 25.78 -55.19 10.36
CA ASP A 409 24.74 -55.82 9.57
C ASP A 409 23.39 -55.87 10.30
N SER A 410 22.46 -55.00 9.90
CA SER A 410 21.04 -55.27 10.13
C SER A 410 20.27 -54.83 8.89
N SER A 411 19.63 -55.81 8.26
CA SER A 411 18.82 -55.72 7.05
C SER A 411 17.47 -55.02 7.29
N THR A 412 17.47 -53.91 8.01
CA THR A 412 16.25 -53.18 8.34
C THR A 412 16.10 -52.02 7.36
N PRO A 413 15.01 -51.93 6.57
CA PRO A 413 14.81 -50.84 5.64
C PRO A 413 14.81 -49.49 6.37
N PRO A 414 15.39 -48.44 5.79
CA PRO A 414 15.41 -47.12 6.41
C PRO A 414 13.98 -46.67 6.73
N PRO A 415 13.74 -46.07 7.91
CA PRO A 415 12.41 -45.59 8.26
C PRO A 415 11.93 -44.57 7.21
N PRO A 416 10.64 -44.59 6.86
CA PRO A 416 10.10 -43.64 5.90
C PRO A 416 10.38 -42.21 6.39
N PRO A 417 10.70 -41.26 5.49
CA PRO A 417 10.95 -39.88 5.86
C PRO A 417 9.75 -39.35 6.66
N PRO A 418 9.99 -38.60 7.75
CA PRO A 418 8.91 -38.06 8.56
C PRO A 418 7.99 -37.22 7.66
N PRO A 419 6.66 -37.30 7.85
CA PRO A 419 5.73 -36.50 7.07
C PRO A 419 6.09 -35.01 7.21
N PRO A 420 6.01 -34.23 6.12
CA PRO A 420 6.32 -32.80 6.16
C PRO A 420 5.52 -32.14 7.29
N SER A 421 6.23 -31.45 8.19
CA SER A 421 5.63 -30.84 9.37
C SER A 421 4.52 -29.85 8.98
N THR A 422 3.31 -30.07 9.49
CA THR A 422 2.08 -29.30 9.24
C THR A 422 2.05 -27.92 9.92
N THR A 423 3.20 -27.32 10.22
CA THR A 423 3.32 -26.09 11.03
C THR A 423 3.06 -24.79 10.27
N THR A 424 3.14 -24.80 8.94
CA THR A 424 2.93 -23.62 8.07
C THR A 424 1.54 -22.96 8.18
N PRO A 425 0.40 -23.70 8.15
CA PRO A 425 -0.93 -23.07 8.21
C PRO A 425 -1.20 -22.30 9.51
N ALA A 426 -0.69 -22.78 10.65
CA ALA A 426 -0.87 -22.11 11.94
C ALA A 426 -0.16 -20.74 12.00
N LYS A 427 1.07 -20.66 11.46
CA LYS A 427 1.85 -19.41 11.39
C LYS A 427 1.16 -18.37 10.49
N ASN A 428 0.58 -18.81 9.36
CA ASN A 428 -0.16 -17.91 8.48
C ASN A 428 -1.39 -17.31 9.17
N LEU A 429 -2.17 -18.11 9.89
CA LEU A 429 -3.37 -17.64 10.61
C LEU A 429 -3.03 -16.58 11.67
N GLN A 430 -1.90 -16.73 12.36
CA GLN A 430 -1.41 -15.75 13.33
C GLN A 430 -1.13 -14.39 12.67
N ASN A 431 -0.57 -14.39 11.46
CA ASN A 431 -0.25 -13.16 10.75
C ASN A 431 -1.49 -12.34 10.37
N TYR A 432 -2.54 -13.01 9.90
CA TYR A 432 -3.84 -12.37 9.63
C TYR A 432 -4.50 -11.84 10.90
N THR A 433 -4.47 -12.62 11.99
CA THR A 433 -5.03 -12.23 13.29
C THR A 433 -4.38 -10.94 13.81
N HIS A 434 -3.06 -10.86 13.73
CA HIS A 434 -2.31 -9.68 14.14
C HIS A 434 -2.60 -8.47 13.23
N LEU A 435 -2.60 -8.63 11.90
CA LEU A 435 -2.97 -7.55 10.98
C LEU A 435 -4.38 -7.00 11.26
N SER A 436 -5.35 -7.89 11.42
CA SER A 436 -6.73 -7.53 11.76
C SER A 436 -6.82 -6.81 13.12
N SER A 437 -6.00 -7.22 14.10
CA SER A 437 -5.91 -6.55 15.41
C SER A 437 -5.33 -5.14 15.31
N LEU A 438 -4.33 -4.92 14.46
CA LEU A 438 -3.77 -3.59 14.21
C LEU A 438 -4.76 -2.68 13.49
N LEU A 439 -5.50 -3.23 12.50
CA LEU A 439 -6.56 -2.51 11.79
C LEU A 439 -7.72 -2.14 12.72
N THR A 440 -8.12 -3.05 13.61
CA THR A 440 -9.14 -2.80 14.62
C THR A 440 -8.70 -1.68 15.57
N ALA A 441 -7.43 -1.68 15.99
CA ALA A 441 -6.90 -0.61 16.82
C ALA A 441 -6.88 0.74 16.07
N ALA A 442 -6.50 0.76 14.79
CA ALA A 442 -6.60 1.96 13.97
C ALA A 442 -8.05 2.46 13.86
N ALA A 443 -9.00 1.57 13.56
CA ALA A 443 -10.43 1.90 13.55
C ALA A 443 -10.91 2.50 14.88
N ASN A 444 -10.43 1.98 16.01
CA ASN A 444 -10.78 2.49 17.35
C ASN A 444 -10.17 3.87 17.63
N ILE A 445 -8.94 4.13 17.16
CA ILE A 445 -8.31 5.45 17.24
C ILE A 445 -9.15 6.49 16.49
N PHE A 446 -9.61 6.17 15.27
CA PHE A 446 -10.50 7.05 14.52
C PHE A 446 -11.87 7.19 15.17
N SER A 447 -12.47 6.07 15.60
CA SER A 447 -13.78 6.06 16.24
C SER A 447 -13.82 6.94 17.50
N SER A 448 -12.69 7.00 18.23
CA SER A 448 -12.56 7.78 19.47
C SER A 448 -12.13 9.23 19.22
N SER A 449 -11.70 9.57 18.00
CA SER A 449 -11.32 10.93 17.66
C SER A 449 -12.55 11.83 17.59
N PRO A 450 -12.56 13.00 18.25
CA PRO A 450 -13.66 13.97 18.14
C PRO A 450 -13.95 14.40 16.70
N GLN A 451 -12.96 14.34 15.81
CA GLN A 451 -13.07 14.78 14.42
C GLN A 451 -13.71 13.76 13.48
N TYR A 452 -13.71 12.46 13.83
CA TYR A 452 -14.17 11.40 12.93
C TYR A 452 -15.37 10.65 13.52
N GLY A 453 -15.24 10.16 14.75
CA GLY A 453 -16.28 9.32 15.32
C GLY A 453 -16.46 7.97 14.59
N PRO A 454 -17.43 7.16 15.04
CA PRO A 454 -17.60 5.78 14.59
C PRO A 454 -18.16 5.62 13.17
N LEU A 455 -18.87 6.65 12.66
CA LEU A 455 -19.56 6.62 11.36
C LEU A 455 -18.85 7.44 10.28
N HIS A 456 -17.67 7.97 10.56
CA HIS A 456 -16.87 8.63 9.52
C HIS A 456 -16.37 7.61 8.49
N LYS A 457 -16.33 8.03 7.22
CA LYS A 457 -16.01 7.15 6.09
C LYS A 457 -14.73 6.34 6.30
N ARG A 458 -13.65 6.97 6.78
CA ARG A 458 -12.39 6.25 7.02
C ARG A 458 -12.48 5.25 8.17
N THR A 459 -13.24 5.57 9.21
CA THR A 459 -13.47 4.62 10.30
C THR A 459 -14.14 3.36 9.77
N ILE A 460 -15.12 3.52 8.89
CA ILE A 460 -15.84 2.43 8.23
C ILE A 460 -14.91 1.65 7.29
N GLU A 461 -14.09 2.31 6.48
CA GLU A 461 -13.08 1.66 5.64
C GLU A 461 -12.09 0.81 6.46
N PHE A 462 -11.59 1.33 7.59
CA PHE A 462 -10.72 0.56 8.50
C PHE A 462 -11.44 -0.66 9.07
N ARG A 463 -12.71 -0.53 9.45
CA ARG A 463 -13.50 -1.67 9.96
C ARG A 463 -13.74 -2.71 8.87
N ASN A 464 -14.17 -2.30 7.67
CA ASN A 464 -14.31 -3.19 6.53
C ASN A 464 -13.02 -3.97 6.27
N PHE A 465 -11.88 -3.27 6.25
CA PHE A 465 -10.60 -3.89 5.99
C PHE A 465 -10.12 -4.78 7.15
N ALA A 466 -10.40 -4.42 8.41
CA ALA A 466 -10.14 -5.26 9.57
C ALA A 466 -10.92 -6.58 9.51
N ILE A 467 -12.20 -6.51 9.13
CA ILE A 467 -13.06 -7.69 8.96
C ILE A 467 -12.53 -8.54 7.81
N PHE A 468 -12.23 -7.93 6.66
CA PHE A 468 -11.70 -8.64 5.50
C PHE A 468 -10.40 -9.40 5.79
N THR A 469 -9.47 -8.76 6.51
CA THR A 469 -8.15 -9.34 6.82
C THR A 469 -8.15 -10.26 8.05
N SER A 470 -9.30 -10.49 8.70
CA SER A 470 -9.37 -11.34 9.90
C SER A 470 -9.16 -12.84 9.62
N LEU A 471 -9.23 -13.27 8.35
CA LEU A 471 -8.93 -14.64 7.92
C LEU A 471 -8.08 -14.67 6.66
N PRO A 472 -7.36 -15.79 6.41
CA PRO A 472 -6.61 -15.97 5.17
C PRO A 472 -7.50 -15.91 3.93
N ALA A 473 -6.97 -15.34 2.84
CA ALA A 473 -7.68 -15.16 1.56
C ALA A 473 -8.19 -16.46 0.89
N PHE A 474 -7.77 -17.64 1.38
CA PHE A 474 -8.15 -18.95 0.86
C PHE A 474 -8.89 -19.81 1.89
N HIS A 475 -9.23 -19.24 3.06
CA HIS A 475 -10.06 -19.96 4.01
C HIS A 475 -11.53 -19.83 3.58
N PRO A 476 -12.32 -20.92 3.52
CA PRO A 476 -13.76 -20.78 3.33
C PRO A 476 -14.27 -19.82 4.40
N SER A 477 -15.01 -18.79 3.98
CA SER A 477 -15.49 -17.72 4.85
C SER A 477 -15.94 -18.22 6.20
N SER A 478 -15.43 -17.64 7.27
CA SER A 478 -16.01 -17.94 8.57
C SER A 478 -17.35 -17.22 8.70
N PRO A 479 -18.39 -17.88 9.23
CA PRO A 479 -19.62 -17.22 9.65
C PRO A 479 -19.40 -15.97 10.52
N SER A 480 -18.28 -15.89 11.23
CA SER A 480 -17.90 -14.72 12.05
C SER A 480 -17.55 -13.48 11.23
N GLN A 481 -16.94 -13.64 10.05
CA GLN A 481 -16.65 -12.52 9.15
C GLN A 481 -17.94 -11.96 8.56
N LEU A 482 -18.81 -12.84 8.08
CA LEU A 482 -20.10 -12.47 7.54
C LEU A 482 -20.93 -11.73 8.59
N SER A 483 -21.02 -12.25 9.82
CA SER A 483 -21.76 -11.60 10.90
C SER A 483 -21.17 -10.23 11.26
N SER A 484 -19.84 -10.07 11.18
CA SER A 484 -19.18 -8.79 11.39
C SER A 484 -19.50 -7.77 10.29
N PHE A 485 -19.50 -8.19 9.01
CA PHE A 485 -19.91 -7.31 7.90
C PHE A 485 -21.39 -6.94 7.99
N GLN A 486 -22.27 -7.91 8.29
CA GLN A 486 -23.70 -7.66 8.49
C GLN A 486 -23.94 -6.70 9.66
N SER A 487 -23.24 -6.88 10.79
CA SER A 487 -23.33 -5.98 11.94
C SER A 487 -22.90 -4.56 11.58
N LEU A 488 -21.79 -4.41 10.84
CA LEU A 488 -21.33 -3.10 10.37
C LEU A 488 -22.33 -2.46 9.40
N TYR A 489 -22.87 -3.24 8.45
CA TYR A 489 -23.89 -2.79 7.51
C TYR A 489 -25.15 -2.31 8.22
N THR A 490 -25.67 -3.09 9.17
CA THR A 490 -26.82 -2.69 10.00
C THR A 490 -26.52 -1.45 10.83
N THR A 491 -25.29 -1.31 11.36
CA THR A 491 -24.90 -0.12 12.12
C THR A 491 -24.92 1.14 11.25
N VAL A 492 -24.36 1.07 10.04
CA VAL A 492 -24.30 2.22 9.12
C VAL A 492 -25.69 2.60 8.62
N THR A 493 -26.48 1.62 8.18
CA THR A 493 -27.84 1.86 7.64
C THR A 493 -28.85 2.28 8.70
N SER A 494 -28.74 1.77 9.93
CA SER A 494 -29.65 2.18 11.03
C SER A 494 -29.31 3.55 11.60
N SER A 495 -28.04 3.95 11.57
CA SER A 495 -27.63 5.27 12.07
C SER A 495 -27.94 6.41 11.11
N LEU A 496 -28.14 6.12 9.82
CA LEU A 496 -28.37 7.08 8.74
C LEU A 496 -29.55 6.64 7.86
N PRO A 497 -30.77 6.54 8.42
CA PRO A 497 -31.91 6.02 7.69
C PRO A 497 -32.24 6.92 6.49
N GLY A 498 -32.29 6.33 5.30
CA GLY A 498 -32.66 7.03 4.05
C GLY A 498 -31.54 7.82 3.38
N VAL A 499 -30.33 7.88 3.95
CA VAL A 499 -29.19 8.57 3.35
C VAL A 499 -28.26 7.55 2.70
N PHE A 500 -28.29 7.50 1.36
CA PHE A 500 -27.32 6.73 0.59
C PHE A 500 -26.11 7.61 0.26
N ASP A 501 -24.96 7.29 0.83
CA ASP A 501 -23.71 8.02 0.60
C ASP A 501 -22.51 7.07 0.44
N GLY A 502 -21.31 7.66 0.40
CA GLY A 502 -20.08 6.90 0.22
C GLY A 502 -19.81 5.84 1.30
N ARG A 503 -20.36 5.99 2.51
CA ARG A 503 -20.16 5.07 3.64
C ARG A 503 -20.98 3.81 3.46
N GLU A 504 -22.26 3.98 3.15
CA GLU A 504 -23.17 2.86 2.89
C GLU A 504 -22.71 2.09 1.64
N MET A 505 -22.33 2.81 0.59
CA MET A 505 -21.79 2.24 -0.63
C MET A 505 -20.56 1.35 -0.35
N ASP A 506 -19.59 1.85 0.43
CA ASP A 506 -18.39 1.07 0.78
C ASP A 506 -18.76 -0.21 1.52
N VAL A 507 -19.56 -0.14 2.60
CA VAL A 507 -19.92 -1.35 3.37
C VAL A 507 -20.69 -2.37 2.52
N ARG A 508 -21.60 -1.91 1.66
CA ARG A 508 -22.33 -2.80 0.74
C ARG A 508 -21.39 -3.48 -0.25
N ALA A 509 -20.44 -2.75 -0.83
CA ALA A 509 -19.46 -3.32 -1.76
C ALA A 509 -18.60 -4.40 -1.09
N TRP A 510 -18.13 -4.15 0.14
CA TRP A 510 -17.37 -5.13 0.90
C TRP A 510 -18.20 -6.37 1.29
N LEU A 511 -19.43 -6.18 1.76
CA LEU A 511 -20.33 -7.28 2.10
C LEU A 511 -20.73 -8.09 0.86
N ALA A 512 -21.03 -7.43 -0.27
CA ALA A 512 -21.33 -8.09 -1.54
C ALA A 512 -20.12 -8.86 -2.07
N SER A 513 -18.92 -8.29 -1.96
CA SER A 513 -17.67 -9.01 -2.29
C SER A 513 -17.50 -10.25 -1.41
N HIS A 514 -17.88 -10.18 -0.13
CA HIS A 514 -17.85 -11.34 0.75
C HIS A 514 -18.87 -12.39 0.30
N TYR A 515 -20.14 -12.01 0.07
CA TYR A 515 -21.15 -12.94 -0.46
C TYR A 515 -20.73 -13.60 -1.78
N PHE A 516 -20.08 -12.83 -2.66
CA PHE A 516 -19.51 -13.34 -3.90
C PHE A 516 -18.43 -14.41 -3.63
N THR A 517 -17.48 -14.15 -2.74
CA THR A 517 -16.41 -15.13 -2.41
C THR A 517 -16.92 -16.44 -1.82
N ILE A 518 -18.10 -16.44 -1.20
CA ILE A 518 -18.70 -17.61 -0.57
C ILE A 518 -19.72 -18.32 -1.48
N GLY A 519 -19.87 -17.83 -2.71
CA GLY A 519 -20.81 -18.38 -3.69
C GLY A 519 -22.28 -18.00 -3.47
N GLN A 520 -22.59 -17.10 -2.54
CA GLN A 520 -23.96 -16.60 -2.33
C GLN A 520 -24.28 -15.46 -3.28
N LEU A 521 -24.34 -15.78 -4.57
CA LEU A 521 -24.42 -14.80 -5.66
C LEU A 521 -25.70 -13.97 -5.63
N ASP A 522 -26.85 -14.57 -5.29
CA ASP A 522 -28.12 -13.85 -5.19
C ASP A 522 -28.09 -12.77 -4.10
N GLN A 523 -27.47 -13.07 -2.96
CA GLN A 523 -27.33 -12.09 -1.86
C GLN A 523 -26.35 -10.98 -2.23
N ALA A 524 -25.26 -11.33 -2.94
CA ALA A 524 -24.31 -10.35 -3.47
C ALA A 524 -24.99 -9.40 -4.46
N ALA A 525 -25.78 -9.93 -5.41
CA ALA A 525 -26.53 -9.15 -6.38
C ALA A 525 -27.60 -8.27 -5.71
N ALA A 526 -28.36 -8.81 -4.76
CA ALA A 526 -29.42 -8.09 -4.05
C ALA A 526 -28.91 -6.86 -3.26
N LEU A 527 -27.62 -6.82 -2.89
CA LEU A 527 -27.02 -5.65 -2.25
C LEU A 527 -26.71 -4.52 -3.23
N LEU A 528 -26.34 -4.85 -4.47
CA LEU A 528 -25.82 -3.92 -5.47
C LEU A 528 -26.87 -3.50 -6.50
N GLU A 529 -27.74 -4.42 -6.91
CA GLU A 529 -28.75 -4.19 -7.96
C GLU A 529 -29.72 -3.04 -7.62
N PRO A 530 -30.27 -2.91 -6.39
CA PRO A 530 -31.14 -1.79 -6.05
C PRO A 530 -30.47 -0.41 -6.12
N ILE A 531 -29.13 -0.36 -6.02
CA ILE A 531 -28.36 0.89 -6.15
C ILE A 531 -28.24 1.26 -7.63
N LEU A 532 -27.98 0.28 -8.49
CA LEU A 532 -27.79 0.49 -9.93
C LEU A 532 -29.10 0.75 -10.67
N LEU A 533 -30.23 0.33 -10.12
CA LEU A 533 -31.56 0.60 -10.66
C LEU A 533 -32.14 1.95 -10.20
N ASP A 534 -31.59 2.56 -9.16
CA ASP A 534 -32.06 3.83 -8.60
C ASP A 534 -31.24 5.00 -9.18
N PRO A 535 -31.83 5.88 -10.02
CA PRO A 535 -31.11 6.96 -10.67
C PRO A 535 -30.43 7.93 -9.69
N GLU A 536 -31.02 8.18 -8.52
CA GLU A 536 -30.45 9.09 -7.52
C GLU A 536 -29.23 8.45 -6.85
N LYS A 537 -29.31 7.16 -6.51
CA LYS A 537 -28.14 6.44 -5.96
C LYS A 537 -27.04 6.28 -6.99
N VAL A 538 -27.37 6.05 -8.26
CA VAL A 538 -26.38 6.04 -9.36
C VAL A 538 -25.67 7.38 -9.50
N LYS A 539 -26.38 8.51 -9.33
CA LYS A 539 -25.73 9.84 -9.30
C LYS A 539 -24.72 9.92 -8.16
N GLU A 540 -25.08 9.49 -6.94
CA GLU A 540 -24.16 9.48 -5.79
C GLU A 540 -22.95 8.58 -6.04
N VAL A 541 -23.15 7.36 -6.55
CA VAL A 541 -22.05 6.45 -6.94
C VAL A 541 -21.12 7.11 -7.94
N ASN A 542 -21.68 7.82 -8.94
CA ASN A 542 -20.89 8.48 -9.99
C ASN A 542 -20.16 9.75 -9.51
N LYS A 543 -20.48 10.33 -8.34
CA LYS A 543 -19.68 11.43 -7.76
C LYS A 543 -18.27 10.98 -7.40
N VAL A 544 -18.10 9.69 -7.09
CA VAL A 544 -16.80 9.09 -6.76
C VAL A 544 -16.45 8.10 -7.86
N GLN A 545 -15.73 8.57 -8.89
CA GLN A 545 -15.43 7.78 -10.09
C GLN A 545 -14.83 6.41 -9.76
N GLU A 546 -13.87 6.35 -8.83
CA GLU A 546 -13.20 5.09 -8.44
C GLU A 546 -14.17 4.10 -7.79
N ALA A 547 -15.12 4.60 -7.01
CA ALA A 547 -16.12 3.76 -6.38
C ALA A 547 -17.12 3.24 -7.42
N SER A 548 -17.56 4.07 -8.35
CA SER A 548 -18.43 3.66 -9.46
C SER A 548 -17.79 2.53 -10.30
N GLU A 549 -16.51 2.66 -10.64
CA GLU A 549 -15.80 1.64 -11.41
C GLU A 549 -15.58 0.35 -10.60
N SER A 550 -15.21 0.46 -9.32
CA SER A 550 -15.10 -0.70 -8.41
C SER A 550 -16.43 -1.44 -8.27
N PHE A 551 -17.52 -0.70 -8.11
CA PHE A 551 -18.86 -1.22 -7.90
C PHE A 551 -19.38 -1.95 -9.14
N ASN A 552 -19.22 -1.33 -10.31
CA ASN A 552 -19.60 -1.94 -11.59
C ASN A 552 -18.74 -3.17 -11.93
N LEU A 553 -17.44 -3.13 -11.64
CA LEU A 553 -16.56 -4.29 -11.83
C LEU A 553 -17.00 -5.48 -10.96
N LEU A 554 -17.30 -5.24 -9.68
CA LEU A 554 -17.80 -6.28 -8.78
C LEU A 554 -19.15 -6.82 -9.25
N TYR A 555 -20.09 -5.94 -9.61
CA TYR A 555 -21.41 -6.34 -10.08
C TYR A 555 -21.35 -7.13 -11.39
N GLY A 556 -20.52 -6.71 -12.35
CA GLY A 556 -20.27 -7.46 -13.58
C GLY A 556 -19.69 -8.86 -13.29
N SER A 557 -18.76 -8.96 -12.34
CA SER A 557 -18.20 -10.24 -11.90
C SER A 557 -19.24 -11.15 -11.25
N ILE A 558 -20.14 -10.60 -10.43
CA ILE A 558 -21.27 -11.33 -9.83
C ILE A 558 -22.20 -11.85 -10.93
N LYS A 559 -22.62 -11.00 -11.87
CA LYS A 559 -23.51 -11.40 -12.98
C LYS A 559 -22.88 -12.49 -13.85
N MET A 560 -21.58 -12.39 -14.13
CA MET A 560 -20.84 -13.42 -14.84
C MET A 560 -20.87 -14.76 -14.09
N ALA A 561 -20.63 -14.75 -12.78
CA ALA A 561 -20.70 -15.96 -11.95
C ALA A 561 -22.11 -16.55 -11.84
N MET A 562 -23.16 -15.72 -11.96
CA MET A 562 -24.56 -16.17 -12.03
C MET A 562 -24.94 -16.77 -13.39
N GLY A 563 -24.01 -16.79 -14.37
CA GLY A 563 -24.29 -17.23 -15.74
C GLY A 563 -25.01 -16.19 -16.60
N LYS A 564 -25.22 -14.97 -16.09
CA LYS A 564 -25.82 -13.84 -16.83
C LYS A 564 -24.74 -13.09 -17.62
N VAL A 565 -24.10 -13.81 -18.54
CA VAL A 565 -22.85 -13.36 -19.18
C VAL A 565 -23.07 -12.12 -20.07
N ASP A 566 -24.22 -12.01 -20.75
CA ASP A 566 -24.53 -10.86 -21.61
C ASP A 566 -24.74 -9.56 -20.81
N GLU A 567 -25.43 -9.65 -19.66
CA GLU A 567 -25.56 -8.53 -18.73
C GLU A 567 -24.18 -8.10 -18.20
N ALA A 568 -23.34 -9.08 -17.83
CA ALA A 568 -22.00 -8.84 -17.34
C ALA A 568 -21.12 -8.15 -18.38
N GLU A 569 -21.14 -8.59 -19.64
CA GLU A 569 -20.39 -7.98 -20.72
C GLU A 569 -20.73 -6.50 -20.88
N GLY A 570 -22.02 -6.16 -20.91
CA GLY A 570 -22.49 -4.78 -21.03
C GLY A 570 -21.95 -3.87 -19.92
N ILE A 571 -21.90 -4.37 -18.68
CA ILE A 571 -21.34 -3.66 -17.53
C ILE A 571 -19.82 -3.53 -17.66
N LEU A 572 -19.12 -4.63 -17.97
CA LEU A 572 -17.66 -4.67 -18.04
C LEU A 572 -17.11 -3.79 -19.17
N ARG A 573 -17.79 -3.71 -20.32
CA ARG A 573 -17.42 -2.79 -21.40
C ARG A 573 -17.51 -1.33 -20.97
N GLN A 574 -18.50 -0.96 -20.14
CA GLN A 574 -18.58 0.40 -19.58
C GLN A 574 -17.42 0.70 -18.63
N VAL A 575 -17.05 -0.27 -17.77
CA VAL A 575 -15.88 -0.14 -16.89
C VAL A 575 -14.60 0.07 -17.72
N VAL A 576 -14.38 -0.75 -18.75
CA VAL A 576 -13.22 -0.63 -19.63
C VAL A 576 -13.20 0.72 -20.36
N GLU A 577 -14.33 1.19 -20.91
CA GLU A 577 -14.34 2.46 -21.64
C GLU A 577 -14.08 3.67 -20.73
N ARG A 578 -14.62 3.67 -19.51
CA ARG A 578 -14.30 4.70 -18.51
C ARG A 578 -12.83 4.63 -18.10
N GLY A 579 -12.30 3.43 -17.88
CA GLY A 579 -10.88 3.21 -17.60
C GLY A 579 -9.97 3.73 -18.73
N ARG A 580 -10.34 3.49 -20.00
CA ARG A 580 -9.61 4.03 -21.17
C ARG A 580 -9.61 5.55 -21.20
N ARG A 581 -10.74 6.18 -20.89
CA ARG A 581 -10.84 7.65 -20.80
C ARG A 581 -9.92 8.19 -19.70
N SER A 582 -9.99 7.61 -18.51
CA SER A 582 -9.13 7.97 -17.38
C SER A 582 -7.64 7.84 -17.72
N TRP A 583 -7.25 6.74 -18.38
CA TRP A 583 -5.88 6.53 -18.85
C TRP A 583 -5.44 7.58 -19.87
N ARG A 584 -6.29 7.96 -20.83
CA ARG A 584 -5.96 8.98 -21.84
C ARG A 584 -5.79 10.37 -21.23
N GLU A 585 -6.65 10.73 -20.28
CA GLU A 585 -6.70 12.08 -19.70
C GLU A 585 -5.66 12.29 -18.60
N HIS A 586 -5.50 11.29 -17.71
CA HIS A 586 -4.71 11.43 -16.49
C HIS A 586 -3.47 10.53 -16.49
N GLY A 587 -3.36 9.58 -17.43
CA GLY A 587 -2.31 8.58 -17.43
C GLY A 587 -2.39 7.64 -16.25
N GLU A 588 -3.60 7.43 -15.73
CA GLU A 588 -3.89 6.60 -14.56
C GLU A 588 -4.75 5.40 -14.94
N GLU A 589 -4.34 4.22 -14.52
CA GLU A 589 -4.86 2.91 -14.96
C GLU A 589 -6.04 2.44 -14.11
N VAL A 590 -6.76 3.36 -13.48
CA VAL A 590 -7.70 2.97 -12.43
C VAL A 590 -8.79 2.10 -13.05
N HIS A 591 -8.90 0.85 -12.56
CA HIS A 591 -9.83 -0.20 -13.01
C HIS A 591 -9.71 -0.66 -14.48
N LEU A 592 -8.87 -0.05 -15.31
CA LEU A 592 -8.71 -0.46 -16.70
C LEU A 592 -8.10 -1.87 -16.80
N SER A 593 -7.02 -2.16 -16.07
CA SER A 593 -6.43 -3.50 -16.09
C SER A 593 -7.42 -4.58 -15.63
N ASP A 594 -8.05 -4.39 -14.47
CA ASP A 594 -8.96 -5.40 -13.92
C ASP A 594 -10.24 -5.52 -14.76
N GLY A 595 -10.71 -4.43 -15.35
CA GLY A 595 -11.82 -4.44 -16.31
C GLY A 595 -11.48 -5.22 -17.57
N LEU A 596 -10.27 -5.07 -18.12
CA LEU A 596 -9.81 -5.84 -19.28
C LEU A 596 -9.70 -7.34 -18.94
N LEU A 597 -9.16 -7.69 -17.75
CA LEU A 597 -9.08 -9.09 -17.32
C LEU A 597 -10.47 -9.72 -17.14
N ALA A 598 -11.40 -9.00 -16.50
CA ALA A 598 -12.77 -9.47 -16.33
C ALA A 598 -13.51 -9.60 -17.68
N LEU A 599 -13.29 -8.66 -18.60
CA LEU A 599 -13.87 -8.71 -19.95
C LEU A 599 -13.29 -9.86 -20.78
N ASP A 600 -11.98 -10.12 -20.72
CA ASP A 600 -11.35 -11.30 -21.35
C ASP A 600 -12.02 -12.59 -20.85
N GLN A 601 -12.17 -12.74 -19.53
CA GLN A 601 -12.82 -13.91 -18.95
C GLN A 601 -14.27 -14.05 -19.43
N CYS A 602 -15.03 -12.96 -19.43
CA CYS A 602 -16.41 -12.91 -19.91
C CYS A 602 -16.53 -13.37 -21.38
N LEU A 603 -15.68 -12.82 -22.26
CA LEU A 603 -15.65 -13.17 -23.69
C LEU A 603 -15.24 -14.63 -23.92
N ARG A 604 -14.32 -15.17 -23.13
CA ARG A 604 -13.94 -16.60 -23.19
C ARG A 604 -15.09 -17.52 -22.83
N VAL A 605 -15.87 -17.17 -21.80
CA VAL A 605 -17.07 -17.94 -21.40
C VAL A 605 -18.11 -17.95 -22.53
N GLN A 606 -18.25 -16.86 -23.28
CA GLN A 606 -19.10 -16.80 -24.48
C GLN A 606 -18.51 -17.50 -25.72
N GLY A 607 -17.29 -18.04 -25.66
CA GLY A 607 -16.60 -18.66 -26.80
C GLY A 607 -15.97 -17.67 -27.80
N ARG A 608 -15.97 -16.36 -27.51
CA ARG A 608 -15.40 -15.29 -28.36
C ARG A 608 -13.89 -15.15 -28.16
N THR A 609 -13.17 -16.23 -28.44
CA THR A 609 -11.73 -16.37 -28.15
C THR A 609 -10.84 -15.37 -28.89
N GLU A 610 -11.20 -14.97 -30.11
CA GLU A 610 -10.44 -13.98 -30.88
C GLU A 610 -10.49 -12.60 -30.23
N GLU A 611 -11.69 -12.13 -29.84
CA GLU A 611 -11.86 -10.84 -29.19
C GLU A 611 -11.22 -10.82 -27.81
N ALA A 612 -11.37 -11.91 -27.03
CA ALA A 612 -10.65 -12.09 -25.78
C ALA A 612 -9.12 -11.98 -25.99
N GLY A 613 -8.61 -12.55 -27.09
CA GLY A 613 -7.24 -12.41 -27.55
C GLY A 613 -6.79 -10.96 -27.76
N GLU A 614 -7.65 -10.10 -28.30
CA GLU A 614 -7.35 -8.67 -28.46
C GLU A 614 -7.40 -7.90 -27.14
N VAL A 615 -8.37 -8.21 -26.27
CA VAL A 615 -8.48 -7.62 -24.93
C VAL A 615 -7.24 -7.93 -24.09
N ILE A 616 -6.76 -9.17 -24.09
CA ILE A 616 -5.55 -9.54 -23.34
C ILE A 616 -4.28 -8.94 -23.96
N LYS A 617 -4.23 -8.75 -25.29
CA LYS A 617 -3.12 -8.01 -25.95
C LYS A 617 -3.11 -6.54 -25.51
N GLU A 618 -4.28 -5.90 -25.42
CA GLU A 618 -4.41 -4.53 -24.91
C GLU A 618 -3.92 -4.44 -23.46
N HIS A 619 -4.35 -5.36 -22.60
CA HIS A 619 -3.91 -5.44 -21.20
C HIS A 619 -2.38 -5.54 -21.09
N ARG A 620 -1.76 -6.44 -21.84
CA ARG A 620 -0.29 -6.59 -21.87
C ARG A 620 0.42 -5.35 -22.41
N ARG A 621 -0.15 -4.69 -23.44
CA ARG A 621 0.40 -3.43 -23.96
C ARG A 621 0.38 -2.35 -22.89
N LEU A 622 -0.74 -2.24 -22.17
CA LEU A 622 -0.89 -1.25 -21.12
C LEU A 622 0.15 -1.44 -20.00
N LEU A 623 0.37 -2.68 -19.56
CA LEU A 623 1.41 -2.99 -18.58
C LEU A 623 2.81 -2.59 -19.08
N ARG A 624 3.10 -2.82 -20.37
CA ARG A 624 4.36 -2.39 -20.99
C ARG A 624 4.51 -0.87 -21.05
N GLU A 625 3.45 -0.14 -21.41
CA GLU A 625 3.48 1.33 -21.43
C GLU A 625 3.68 1.92 -20.03
N ALA A 626 3.04 1.34 -19.02
CA ALA A 626 3.22 1.72 -17.62
C ALA A 626 4.66 1.48 -17.14
N LEU A 627 5.29 0.39 -17.58
CA LEU A 627 6.72 0.09 -17.35
C LEU A 627 7.63 1.15 -17.98
N ILE A 628 7.45 1.41 -19.29
CA ILE A 628 8.29 2.35 -20.06
C ILE A 628 8.21 3.76 -19.46
N LYS A 629 7.01 4.24 -19.13
CA LYS A 629 6.80 5.58 -18.55
C LYS A 629 7.59 5.79 -17.25
N ARG A 630 7.98 4.72 -16.56
CA ARG A 630 8.68 4.77 -15.27
C ARG A 630 10.18 4.55 -15.38
N GLY A 631 10.72 4.50 -16.61
CA GLY A 631 12.17 4.41 -16.85
C GLY A 631 12.73 3.00 -16.69
N GLU A 632 11.88 1.99 -16.56
CA GLU A 632 12.25 0.59 -16.76
C GLU A 632 12.06 0.25 -18.25
N GLU A 633 12.91 0.82 -19.11
CA GLU A 633 13.08 0.24 -20.45
C GLU A 633 13.63 -1.17 -20.23
N ASP A 634 12.93 -2.18 -20.73
CA ASP A 634 13.43 -3.54 -20.82
C ASP A 634 14.81 -3.45 -21.51
N GLY A 635 15.88 -3.60 -20.72
CA GLY A 635 17.19 -3.93 -21.24
C GLY A 635 17.08 -5.32 -21.83
N ALA A 636 16.57 -5.40 -23.06
CA ALA A 636 16.53 -6.61 -23.86
C ALA A 636 17.95 -7.05 -24.23
#